data_AF-A0A8H6S9S2-F1
#
_entry.id   AF-A0A8H6S9S2-F1
#
_cell.length_a   1.000
_cell.length_b   1.000
_cell.length_c   1.000
_cell.angle_alpha   90.00
_cell.angle_beta   90.00
_cell.angle_gamma   90.00
#
_symmetry.space_group_name_H-M   'P 1'
#
loop_
_entity.id
_entity.type
_entity.pdbx_description
1 polymer ?
#
loop_
_entity_poly.entity_id
_entity_poly.type
_entity_poly.pdbx_seq_one_letter_code
_entity_poly.pdbx_strand_id
1 'polypeptide(L)'
;MAPIRLRHPKGVATLQISLESDSYTVQGAYHLQQEIYSASGILPSRQSLKCGYPPRVLTLIPELPVASLGLSSGEQLIVSELAGDGPAPAAPSSPPIRAASTSSSPSPRPQDVLSPGPKPSASNEPDAVEIEGSFLVHRVVPDDNSCLFSSVALIFEQDMQKAQRMRQLVGEGIRADPATYSEAILGLPPSDYISKITKPITWGGAIELGILAKHYKTEIASIDIETGRVDQFTPEGFPENRCILLYSGIHYDAATLAPMKVAPSEWHQTVFPTSNAEILVAGKKLADILRAKRKYTNTSTFDLKCEQCGTGVKGEKGAQAHAKETGHTKFGEY
;
A
#
# COMPACT_ATOMS: atom_id res chain seq x y z
N MET A 1 -8.97 17.47 39.11
CA MET A 1 -9.58 16.52 38.16
C MET A 1 -9.77 17.21 36.81
N ALA A 2 -9.08 16.73 35.78
CA ALA A 2 -9.20 17.14 34.40
C ALA A 2 -9.76 15.97 33.57
N PRO A 3 -10.70 16.23 32.62
CA PRO A 3 -11.19 15.21 31.72
C PRO A 3 -10.15 14.91 30.64
N ILE A 4 -9.73 13.65 30.53
CA ILE A 4 -8.87 13.14 29.45
C ILE A 4 -9.64 12.10 28.65
N ARG A 5 -9.62 12.23 27.33
CA ARG A 5 -10.42 11.37 26.43
C ARG A 5 -9.65 10.09 26.10
N LEU A 6 -10.13 8.95 26.58
CA LEU A 6 -9.54 7.65 26.34
C LEU A 6 -10.10 7.03 25.05
N ARG A 7 -9.24 6.57 24.14
CA ARG A 7 -9.61 5.62 23.07
C ARG A 7 -8.96 4.26 23.34
N HIS A 8 -9.75 3.20 23.24
CA HIS A 8 -9.32 1.82 23.48
C HIS A 8 -10.06 0.88 22.51
N PRO A 9 -9.64 -0.39 22.33
CA PRO A 9 -10.20 -1.29 21.31
C PRO A 9 -11.70 -1.59 21.44
N LYS A 10 -12.31 -1.28 22.60
CA LYS A 10 -13.74 -1.50 22.89
C LYS A 10 -14.58 -0.21 22.79
N GLY A 11 -13.97 0.95 22.49
CA GLY A 11 -14.69 2.21 22.34
C GLY A 11 -13.92 3.46 22.82
N VAL A 12 -14.69 4.40 23.37
CA VAL A 12 -14.20 5.70 23.85
C VAL A 12 -14.77 5.95 25.24
N ALA A 13 -13.92 6.34 26.18
CA ALA A 13 -14.28 6.70 27.53
C ALA A 13 -13.68 8.07 27.91
N THR A 14 -14.06 8.61 29.06
CA THR A 14 -13.47 9.84 29.61
C THR A 14 -12.98 9.54 31.02
N LEU A 15 -11.68 9.67 31.26
CA LEU A 15 -11.08 9.51 32.58
C LEU A 15 -11.05 10.88 33.29
N GLN A 16 -11.20 10.86 34.61
CA GLN A 16 -11.05 12.04 35.47
C GLN A 16 -9.71 11.92 36.21
N ILE A 17 -8.71 12.69 35.79
CA ILE A 17 -7.34 12.55 36.27
C ILE A 17 -6.95 13.84 36.99
N SER A 18 -6.43 13.77 38.22
CA SER A 18 -5.90 14.98 38.89
C SER A 18 -4.46 15.23 38.44
N LEU A 19 -4.28 16.26 37.61
CA LEU A 19 -2.99 16.69 37.06
C LEU A 19 -2.20 17.61 38.00
N GLU A 20 -2.85 18.14 39.05
CA GLU A 20 -2.35 19.27 39.87
C GLU A 20 -2.06 18.90 41.34
N SER A 21 -2.27 17.63 41.73
CA SER A 21 -2.14 17.19 43.12
C SER A 21 -0.81 16.51 43.39
N ASP A 22 0.18 17.27 43.88
CA ASP A 22 1.44 16.72 44.42
C ASP A 22 1.21 15.82 45.66
N SER A 23 0.03 15.91 46.28
CA SER A 23 -0.42 15.06 47.38
C SER A 23 -0.90 13.68 46.92
N TYR A 24 0.00 12.84 46.41
CA TYR A 24 0.18 11.42 46.74
C TYR A 24 1.20 10.79 45.79
N THR A 25 2.46 10.76 46.24
CA THR A 25 3.66 10.34 45.51
C THR A 25 3.67 8.85 45.17
N VAL A 26 4.50 8.46 44.19
CA VAL A 26 4.84 7.07 43.78
C VAL A 26 3.71 6.23 43.16
N GLN A 27 2.43 6.47 43.45
CA GLN A 27 1.31 5.66 42.90
C GLN A 27 0.68 6.21 41.61
N GLY A 28 1.09 7.39 41.11
CA GLY A 28 0.40 8.10 40.02
C GLY A 28 0.26 7.30 38.71
N ALA A 29 1.36 6.76 38.19
CA ALA A 29 1.34 5.95 36.96
C ALA A 29 0.50 4.67 37.13
N TYR A 30 0.58 4.02 38.29
CA TYR A 30 -0.21 2.82 38.61
C TYR A 30 -1.71 3.13 38.69
N HIS A 31 -2.10 4.24 39.30
CA HIS A 31 -3.51 4.67 39.36
C HIS A 31 -4.07 4.95 37.96
N LEU A 32 -3.27 5.58 37.07
CA LEU A 32 -3.65 5.78 35.68
C LEU A 32 -3.87 4.43 34.96
N GLN A 33 -2.99 3.45 35.16
CA GLN A 33 -3.17 2.12 34.57
C GLN A 33 -4.40 1.38 35.11
N GLN A 34 -4.77 1.56 36.38
CA GLN A 34 -5.97 0.94 36.95
C GLN A 34 -7.26 1.59 36.43
N GLU A 35 -7.31 2.91 36.29
CA GLU A 35 -8.42 3.62 35.61
C GLU A 35 -8.59 3.14 34.16
N ILE A 36 -7.48 3.01 33.43
CA ILE A 36 -7.46 2.49 32.06
C ILE A 36 -7.92 1.02 32.02
N TYR A 37 -7.53 0.19 32.99
CA TYR A 37 -7.99 -1.19 33.09
C TYR A 37 -9.50 -1.24 33.36
N SER A 38 -10.02 -0.41 34.27
CA SER A 38 -11.46 -0.34 34.56
C SER A 38 -12.28 0.10 33.34
N ALA A 39 -11.77 1.02 32.51
CA ALA A 39 -12.45 1.49 31.32
C ALA A 39 -12.32 0.55 30.10
N SER A 40 -11.19 -0.15 29.94
CA SER A 40 -10.86 -0.92 28.73
C SER A 40 -10.85 -2.44 28.90
N GLY A 41 -10.68 -2.94 30.12
CA GLY A 41 -10.39 -4.34 30.43
C GLY A 41 -8.99 -4.82 30.01
N ILE A 42 -8.09 -3.92 29.58
CA ILE A 42 -6.69 -4.25 29.23
C ILE A 42 -5.85 -4.22 30.50
N LEU A 43 -5.25 -5.35 30.87
CA LEU A 43 -4.42 -5.47 32.08
C LEU A 43 -3.26 -4.45 32.08
N PRO A 44 -2.89 -3.83 33.22
CA PRO A 44 -1.80 -2.83 33.31
C PRO A 44 -0.49 -3.23 32.62
N SER A 45 -0.06 -4.49 32.77
CA SER A 45 1.14 -5.06 32.15
C SER A 45 1.08 -5.21 30.62
N ARG A 46 -0.11 -5.00 30.02
CA ARG A 46 -0.35 -5.03 28.57
C ARG A 46 -0.76 -3.68 27.99
N GLN A 47 -0.80 -2.59 28.77
CA GLN A 47 -1.22 -1.29 28.26
C GLN A 47 -0.07 -0.56 27.54
N SER A 48 -0.18 -0.43 26.22
CA SER A 48 0.65 0.51 25.44
C SER A 48 -0.11 1.83 25.28
N LEU A 49 0.49 2.93 25.76
CA LEU A 49 -0.10 4.27 25.76
C LEU A 49 0.51 5.18 24.70
N LYS A 50 -0.32 6.00 24.03
CA LYS A 50 0.12 7.06 23.10
C LYS A 50 -0.67 8.35 23.29
N CYS A 51 -0.03 9.51 23.16
CA CYS A 51 -0.66 10.83 23.25
C CYS A 51 -0.12 11.83 22.19
N GLY A 52 -0.76 13.00 22.09
CA GLY A 52 -0.33 14.11 21.23
C GLY A 52 -0.52 13.89 19.72
N TYR A 53 -0.04 14.87 18.93
CA TYR A 53 0.01 14.79 17.47
C TYR A 53 1.39 15.32 16.97
N PRO A 54 2.15 14.54 16.17
CA PRO A 54 1.92 13.14 15.84
C PRO A 54 1.96 12.24 17.10
N PRO A 55 1.24 11.10 17.15
CA PRO A 55 1.10 10.30 18.36
C PRO A 55 2.42 9.71 18.85
N ARG A 56 2.87 10.14 20.03
CA ARG A 56 4.10 9.67 20.70
C ARG A 56 3.76 8.57 21.70
N VAL A 57 4.62 7.56 21.83
CA VAL A 57 4.50 6.53 22.87
C VAL A 57 4.83 7.14 24.23
N LEU A 58 3.97 6.91 25.22
CA LEU A 58 4.21 7.31 26.60
C LEU A 58 4.84 6.16 27.38
N THR A 59 6.12 6.31 27.72
CA THR A 59 6.81 5.42 28.66
C THR A 59 6.36 5.73 30.09
N LEU A 60 5.45 4.92 30.63
CA LEU A 60 5.11 4.96 32.05
C LEU A 60 6.29 4.44 32.88
N ILE A 61 6.92 5.33 33.65
CA ILE A 61 7.87 4.95 34.71
C ILE A 61 7.07 4.91 36.03
N PRO A 62 6.98 3.76 36.72
CA PRO A 62 6.04 3.58 37.84
C PRO A 62 6.15 4.62 38.96
N GLU A 63 7.37 5.07 39.27
CA GLU A 63 7.66 5.99 40.38
C GLU A 63 7.45 7.48 40.04
N LEU A 64 7.18 7.82 38.77
CA LEU A 64 6.98 9.20 38.34
C LEU A 64 5.50 9.66 38.41
N PRO A 65 5.25 10.95 38.69
CA PRO A 65 3.89 11.51 38.68
C PRO A 65 3.35 11.63 37.25
N VAL A 66 2.02 11.54 37.10
CA VAL A 66 1.32 11.63 35.79
C VAL A 66 1.62 12.96 35.08
N ALA A 67 1.90 14.03 35.82
CA ALA A 67 2.33 15.32 35.26
C ALA A 67 3.62 15.23 34.42
N SER A 68 4.54 14.29 34.74
CA SER A 68 5.77 14.08 33.97
C SER A 68 5.54 13.49 32.56
N LEU A 69 4.33 13.01 32.28
CA LEU A 69 3.91 12.53 30.94
C LEU A 69 3.51 13.69 30.00
N GLY A 70 3.53 14.94 30.48
CA GLY A 70 3.17 16.12 29.70
C GLY A 70 1.67 16.28 29.39
N LEU A 71 0.82 15.42 29.99
CA LEU A 71 -0.60 15.34 29.69
C LEU A 71 -1.35 16.61 30.12
N SER A 72 -2.04 17.22 29.15
CA SER A 72 -2.84 18.43 29.33
C SER A 72 -4.35 18.14 29.36
N SER A 73 -5.12 18.99 30.04
CA SER A 73 -6.59 18.87 30.11
C SER A 73 -7.23 18.95 28.72
N GLY A 74 -8.08 17.98 28.38
CA GLY A 74 -8.71 17.87 27.06
C GLY A 74 -7.90 17.10 26.00
N GLU A 75 -6.69 16.63 26.31
CA GLU A 75 -5.94 15.76 25.40
C GLU A 75 -6.57 14.36 25.26
N GLN A 76 -6.17 13.67 24.19
CA GLN A 76 -6.62 12.33 23.87
C GLN A 76 -5.52 11.31 24.14
N LEU A 77 -5.82 10.36 25.03
CA LEU A 77 -4.97 9.21 25.36
C LEU A 77 -5.45 7.98 24.57
N ILE A 78 -4.54 7.30 23.89
CA ILE A 78 -4.82 6.10 23.10
C ILE A 78 -4.19 4.89 23.80
N VAL A 79 -4.95 3.81 23.95
CA VAL A 79 -4.54 2.55 24.58
C VAL A 79 -4.63 1.42 23.57
N SER A 80 -3.59 0.61 23.48
CA SER A 80 -3.59 -0.68 22.78
C SER A 80 -3.17 -1.81 23.72
N GLU A 81 -3.69 -3.02 23.52
CA GLU A 81 -3.23 -4.21 24.23
C GLU A 81 -1.98 -4.78 23.59
N LEU A 82 -0.93 -4.99 24.38
CA LEU A 82 0.26 -5.75 24.03
C LEU A 82 -0.03 -7.24 24.23
N ALA A 83 0.27 -8.07 23.23
CA ALA A 83 0.18 -9.52 23.39
C ALA A 83 1.20 -9.99 24.45
N GLY A 84 0.73 -10.71 25.47
CA GLY A 84 1.59 -11.33 26.47
C GLY A 84 1.57 -12.85 26.34
N ASP A 85 2.74 -13.48 26.44
CA ASP A 85 2.96 -14.90 26.17
C ASP A 85 1.96 -15.85 26.84
N GLY A 86 1.52 -16.85 26.08
CA GLY A 86 0.66 -17.95 26.52
C GLY A 86 0.81 -19.13 25.54
N PRO A 87 0.97 -20.38 26.03
CA PRO A 87 1.42 -21.49 25.20
C PRO A 87 0.34 -22.07 24.28
N ALA A 88 0.75 -22.49 23.08
CA ALA A 88 -0.10 -23.12 22.07
C ALA A 88 -0.36 -24.62 22.33
N PRO A 89 -1.58 -25.14 22.11
CA PRO A 89 -1.85 -26.59 22.06
C PRO A 89 -1.48 -27.22 20.70
N ALA A 90 -1.20 -28.53 20.69
CA ALA A 90 -0.70 -29.27 19.52
C ALA A 90 -1.80 -29.92 18.65
N ALA A 91 -1.39 -30.42 17.48
CA ALA A 91 -2.24 -31.14 16.51
C ALA A 91 -2.06 -32.67 16.56
N PRO A 92 -3.12 -33.46 16.25
CA PRO A 92 -3.04 -34.87 15.83
C PRO A 92 -3.53 -35.04 14.37
N SER A 93 -2.77 -35.60 13.41
CA SER A 93 -2.32 -37.01 13.22
C SER A 93 -3.40 -37.98 12.72
N SER A 94 -3.28 -38.44 11.46
CA SER A 94 -4.07 -39.54 10.84
C SER A 94 -3.48 -40.93 11.16
N PRO A 95 -4.20 -42.07 11.03
CA PRO A 95 -4.23 -42.88 9.77
C PRO A 95 -5.53 -43.77 9.63
N PRO A 96 -5.58 -44.96 8.96
CA PRO A 96 -5.21 -45.35 7.58
C PRO A 96 -6.30 -46.09 6.73
N ILE A 97 -6.17 -45.99 5.39
CA ILE A 97 -6.33 -46.99 4.30
C ILE A 97 -7.20 -48.26 4.47
N ARG A 98 -8.10 -48.52 3.49
CA ARG A 98 -8.37 -49.87 2.93
C ARG A 98 -8.90 -49.83 1.47
N ALA A 99 -8.65 -50.89 0.69
CA ALA A 99 -9.06 -51.06 -0.73
C ALA A 99 -10.23 -52.09 -0.87
N ALA A 100 -10.85 -52.39 -2.02
CA ALA A 100 -10.65 -52.07 -3.47
C ALA A 100 -12.05 -52.02 -4.17
N SER A 101 -12.35 -52.32 -5.46
CA SER A 101 -11.66 -52.78 -6.70
C SER A 101 -12.62 -52.69 -7.92
N THR A 102 -12.09 -52.70 -9.17
CA THR A 102 -12.75 -53.10 -10.47
C THR A 102 -13.96 -52.27 -11.00
N SER A 103 -14.20 -52.08 -12.31
CA SER A 103 -13.53 -52.51 -13.56
C SER A 103 -13.90 -51.67 -14.81
N SER A 104 -13.15 -51.86 -15.91
CA SER A 104 -13.50 -51.67 -17.35
C SER A 104 -13.69 -50.27 -17.97
N SER A 105 -13.22 -50.16 -19.23
CA SER A 105 -13.44 -49.07 -20.20
C SER A 105 -13.74 -49.71 -21.58
N PRO A 106 -14.30 -49.00 -22.59
CA PRO A 106 -13.49 -48.13 -23.46
C PRO A 106 -14.19 -46.84 -23.97
N SER A 107 -13.47 -46.05 -24.78
CA SER A 107 -13.86 -44.75 -25.41
C SER A 107 -14.38 -44.95 -26.87
N PRO A 108 -14.70 -43.93 -27.72
CA PRO A 108 -14.53 -42.46 -27.56
C PRO A 108 -15.60 -41.49 -28.16
N ARG A 109 -15.44 -40.19 -27.82
CA ARG A 109 -15.85 -38.96 -28.58
C ARG A 109 -17.38 -38.64 -28.72
N PRO A 110 -17.78 -37.37 -29.03
CA PRO A 110 -17.47 -36.14 -28.27
C PRO A 110 -18.65 -35.14 -28.18
N GLN A 111 -19.05 -34.66 -26.98
CA GLN A 111 -19.93 -33.49 -26.86
C GLN A 111 -19.54 -32.53 -25.74
N ASP A 112 -19.59 -31.24 -26.08
CA ASP A 112 -19.66 -30.00 -25.29
C ASP A 112 -18.92 -29.92 -23.94
N VAL A 113 -17.74 -29.30 -24.00
CA VAL A 113 -17.00 -28.83 -22.82
C VAL A 113 -17.62 -27.52 -22.33
N LEU A 114 -18.64 -27.61 -21.46
CA LEU A 114 -19.08 -26.46 -20.67
C LEU A 114 -17.95 -26.02 -19.73
N SER A 115 -17.50 -24.77 -19.87
CA SER A 115 -16.38 -24.22 -19.12
C SER A 115 -16.60 -24.33 -17.60
N PRO A 116 -15.62 -24.86 -16.83
CA PRO A 116 -15.68 -24.83 -15.38
C PRO A 116 -15.50 -23.39 -14.90
N GLY A 117 -16.61 -22.68 -14.67
CA GLY A 117 -16.59 -21.34 -14.09
C GLY A 117 -15.83 -21.31 -12.75
N PRO A 118 -15.06 -20.25 -12.46
CA PRO A 118 -14.22 -20.19 -11.27
C PRO A 118 -15.08 -20.28 -10.01
N LYS A 119 -14.83 -21.29 -9.17
CA LYS A 119 -15.51 -21.44 -7.88
C LYS A 119 -15.12 -20.28 -6.95
N PRO A 120 -16.06 -19.67 -6.22
CA PRO A 120 -15.77 -18.50 -5.39
C PRO A 120 -14.95 -18.91 -4.16
N SER A 121 -13.71 -18.44 -4.10
CA SER A 121 -12.83 -18.53 -2.93
C SER A 121 -11.82 -17.37 -2.90
N ALA A 122 -12.32 -16.16 -3.17
CA ALA A 122 -11.63 -14.92 -2.82
C ALA A 122 -12.23 -14.41 -1.51
N SER A 123 -11.42 -14.33 -0.45
CA SER A 123 -11.72 -13.45 0.67
C SER A 123 -11.61 -12.00 0.17
N ASN A 124 -12.58 -11.15 0.50
CA ASN A 124 -12.57 -9.73 0.15
C ASN A 124 -11.53 -8.91 0.96
N GLU A 125 -10.50 -9.55 1.49
CA GLU A 125 -9.36 -8.87 2.11
C GLU A 125 -8.38 -8.42 1.02
N PRO A 126 -7.83 -7.20 1.11
CA PRO A 126 -6.77 -6.76 0.19
C PRO A 126 -5.49 -7.56 0.40
N ASP A 127 -4.67 -7.64 -0.64
CA ASP A 127 -3.32 -8.23 -0.55
C ASP A 127 -2.45 -7.39 0.40
N ALA A 128 -1.81 -8.04 1.37
CA ALA A 128 -1.07 -7.35 2.44
C ALA A 128 0.08 -8.18 3.00
N VAL A 129 1.11 -7.50 3.52
CA VAL A 129 2.25 -8.08 4.24
C VAL A 129 2.29 -7.51 5.65
N GLU A 130 2.45 -8.37 6.67
CA GLU A 130 2.58 -7.94 8.06
C GLU A 130 4.00 -7.40 8.37
N ILE A 131 4.07 -6.30 9.12
CA ILE A 131 5.28 -5.63 9.61
C ILE A 131 4.98 -5.09 11.02
N GLU A 132 5.70 -5.54 12.05
CA GLU A 132 5.59 -5.01 13.43
C GLU A 132 4.13 -4.89 13.98
N GLY A 133 3.25 -5.84 13.63
CA GLY A 133 1.83 -5.82 14.03
C GLY A 133 0.94 -4.83 13.26
N SER A 134 1.48 -4.23 12.19
CA SER A 134 0.78 -3.46 11.16
C SER A 134 0.84 -4.20 9.81
N PHE A 135 0.13 -3.71 8.80
CA PHE A 135 0.02 -4.36 7.49
C PHE A 135 0.33 -3.37 6.36
N LEU A 136 1.32 -3.67 5.52
CA LEU A 136 1.54 -2.97 4.25
C LEU A 136 0.54 -3.53 3.23
N VAL A 137 -0.46 -2.73 2.88
CA VAL A 137 -1.62 -3.12 2.07
C VAL A 137 -1.48 -2.63 0.63
N HIS A 138 -1.79 -3.50 -0.33
CA HIS A 138 -1.99 -3.18 -1.75
C HIS A 138 -3.25 -2.32 -1.92
N ARG A 139 -3.06 -1.07 -2.34
CA ARG A 139 -4.13 -0.10 -2.58
C ARG A 139 -4.40 0.04 -4.07
N VAL A 140 -5.38 -0.74 -4.54
CA VAL A 140 -5.86 -0.69 -5.92
C VAL A 140 -6.47 0.68 -6.24
N VAL A 141 -6.13 1.25 -7.39
CA VAL A 141 -6.72 2.49 -7.93
C VAL A 141 -7.54 2.22 -9.22
N PRO A 142 -8.31 3.19 -9.74
CA PRO A 142 -9.06 3.00 -10.98
C PRO A 142 -8.17 2.78 -12.20
N ASP A 143 -8.58 1.86 -13.08
CA ASP A 143 -7.90 1.58 -14.36
C ASP A 143 -8.43 2.51 -15.46
N ASP A 144 -8.05 3.79 -15.38
CA ASP A 144 -8.64 4.90 -16.13
C ASP A 144 -7.63 5.67 -16.99
N ASN A 145 -6.46 5.06 -17.28
CA ASN A 145 -5.27 5.69 -17.89
C ASN A 145 -4.56 6.74 -17.01
N SER A 146 -5.05 6.97 -15.78
CA SER A 146 -4.46 7.89 -14.79
C SER A 146 -3.91 7.19 -13.54
N CYS A 147 -3.93 5.84 -13.47
CA CYS A 147 -3.51 5.04 -12.31
C CYS A 147 -2.21 5.50 -11.62
N LEU A 148 -1.14 5.83 -12.35
CA LEU A 148 0.09 6.41 -11.79
C LEU A 148 -0.18 7.69 -11.00
N PHE A 149 -0.92 8.63 -11.60
CA PHE A 149 -1.30 9.90 -11.00
C PHE A 149 -2.28 9.71 -9.84
N SER A 150 -3.22 8.76 -9.96
CA SER A 150 -4.17 8.37 -8.93
C SER A 150 -3.48 7.76 -7.70
N SER A 151 -2.45 6.95 -7.89
CA SER A 151 -1.65 6.34 -6.83
C SER A 151 -0.69 7.34 -6.17
N VAL A 152 -0.05 8.22 -6.93
CA VAL A 152 0.76 9.32 -6.36
C VAL A 152 -0.13 10.30 -5.58
N ALA A 153 -1.34 10.61 -6.08
CA ALA A 153 -2.31 11.43 -5.36
C ALA A 153 -2.84 10.74 -4.09
N LEU A 154 -3.13 9.43 -4.14
CA LEU A 154 -3.48 8.66 -2.95
C LEU A 154 -2.37 8.69 -1.87
N ILE A 155 -1.10 8.75 -2.29
CA ILE A 155 0.04 8.79 -1.38
C ILE A 155 0.21 10.18 -0.74
N PHE A 156 0.35 11.24 -1.54
CA PHE A 156 0.74 12.57 -1.04
C PHE A 156 -0.43 13.46 -0.66
N GLU A 157 -1.59 13.26 -1.28
CA GLU A 157 -2.77 14.10 -1.11
C GLU A 157 -3.92 13.38 -0.36
N GLN A 158 -3.70 12.10 0.00
CA GLN A 158 -4.66 11.14 0.57
C GLN A 158 -5.97 10.98 -0.23
N ASP A 159 -5.98 11.38 -1.50
CA ASP A 159 -7.15 11.41 -2.37
C ASP A 159 -6.75 11.15 -3.83
N MET A 160 -7.16 9.97 -4.34
CA MET A 160 -6.90 9.55 -5.73
C MET A 160 -7.60 10.42 -6.79
N GLN A 161 -8.66 11.16 -6.44
CA GLN A 161 -9.38 12.01 -7.40
C GLN A 161 -8.54 13.21 -7.86
N LYS A 162 -7.48 13.56 -7.12
CA LYS A 162 -6.50 14.60 -7.47
C LYS A 162 -5.47 14.18 -8.53
N ALA A 163 -5.67 13.06 -9.24
CA ALA A 163 -4.83 12.65 -10.38
C ALA A 163 -4.56 13.80 -11.38
N GLN A 164 -5.58 14.63 -11.67
CA GLN A 164 -5.42 15.79 -12.56
C GLN A 164 -4.50 16.88 -11.97
N ARG A 165 -4.40 17.02 -10.64
CA ARG A 165 -3.40 17.92 -10.00
C ARG A 165 -1.99 17.37 -10.18
N MET A 166 -1.78 16.06 -10.10
CA MET A 166 -0.45 15.47 -10.34
C MET A 166 -0.01 15.70 -11.79
N ARG A 167 -0.93 15.59 -12.77
CA ARG A 167 -0.68 15.94 -14.17
C ARG A 167 -0.31 17.42 -14.37
N GLN A 168 -0.94 18.33 -13.60
CA GLN A 168 -0.54 19.75 -13.60
C GLN A 168 0.85 19.95 -13.00
N LEU A 169 1.17 19.31 -11.88
CA LEU A 169 2.49 19.36 -11.22
C LEU A 169 3.62 18.88 -12.15
N VAL A 170 3.39 17.83 -12.93
CA VAL A 170 4.33 17.39 -13.98
C VAL A 170 4.54 18.49 -15.03
N GLY A 171 3.45 19.09 -15.53
CA GLY A 171 3.54 20.21 -16.47
C GLY A 171 4.16 21.49 -15.89
N GLU A 172 4.05 21.71 -14.58
CA GLU A 172 4.75 22.79 -13.85
C GLU A 172 6.25 22.50 -13.76
N GLY A 173 6.63 21.27 -13.40
CA GLY A 173 8.04 20.83 -13.31
C GLY A 173 8.80 20.87 -14.63
N ILE A 174 8.18 20.44 -15.74
CA ILE A 174 8.81 20.52 -17.09
C ILE A 174 9.12 21.98 -17.46
N ARG A 175 8.24 22.93 -17.13
CA ARG A 175 8.45 24.36 -17.41
C ARG A 175 9.53 24.98 -16.51
N ALA A 176 9.69 24.48 -15.29
CA ALA A 176 10.65 24.98 -14.32
C ALA A 176 12.10 24.53 -14.60
N ASP A 177 12.27 23.42 -15.33
CA ASP A 177 13.58 22.79 -15.57
C ASP A 177 13.74 22.40 -17.07
N PRO A 178 13.72 23.39 -18.00
CA PRO A 178 13.77 23.13 -19.45
C PRO A 178 15.14 22.66 -19.95
N ALA A 179 16.18 22.74 -19.12
CA ALA A 179 17.49 22.18 -19.41
C ALA A 179 17.47 20.64 -19.27
N THR A 180 16.83 20.13 -18.22
CA THR A 180 16.61 18.69 -18.03
C THR A 180 15.54 18.17 -18.98
N TYR A 181 14.36 18.77 -18.98
CA TYR A 181 13.19 18.31 -19.75
C TYR A 181 13.19 18.88 -21.18
N SER A 182 14.29 18.65 -21.89
CA SER A 182 14.45 18.97 -23.31
C SER A 182 13.73 17.96 -24.22
N GLU A 183 13.55 18.30 -25.49
CA GLU A 183 12.92 17.43 -26.49
C GLU A 183 13.63 16.07 -26.63
N ALA A 184 14.95 16.00 -26.41
CA ALA A 184 15.71 14.75 -26.43
C ALA A 184 15.38 13.81 -25.26
N ILE A 185 14.91 14.34 -24.12
CA ILE A 185 14.49 13.56 -22.94
C ILE A 185 12.99 13.25 -22.98
N LEU A 186 12.18 14.19 -23.46
CA LEU A 186 10.73 14.06 -23.57
C LEU A 186 10.26 13.29 -24.82
N GLY A 187 11.12 13.15 -25.84
CA GLY A 187 10.77 12.59 -27.15
C GLY A 187 9.80 13.46 -27.97
N LEU A 188 9.52 14.68 -27.50
CA LEU A 188 8.58 15.66 -28.07
C LEU A 188 9.00 17.08 -27.64
N PRO A 189 8.64 18.13 -28.39
CA PRO A 189 8.75 19.50 -27.92
C PRO A 189 8.06 19.69 -26.55
N PRO A 190 8.66 20.42 -25.58
CA PRO A 190 8.12 20.49 -24.21
C PRO A 190 6.68 20.99 -24.13
N SER A 191 6.28 21.94 -25.00
CA SER A 191 4.89 22.41 -25.13
C SER A 191 3.90 21.27 -25.40
N ASP A 192 4.30 20.35 -26.27
CA ASP A 192 3.47 19.30 -26.84
C ASP A 192 3.43 18.09 -25.91
N TYR A 193 4.54 17.81 -25.23
CA TYR A 193 4.58 16.86 -24.13
C TYR A 193 3.64 17.30 -22.99
N ILE A 194 3.76 18.56 -22.54
CA ILE A 194 2.86 19.11 -21.51
C ILE A 194 1.40 19.01 -21.96
N SER A 195 1.09 19.44 -23.19
CA SER A 195 -0.26 19.36 -23.78
C SER A 195 -0.82 17.94 -23.86
N LYS A 196 0.04 16.91 -23.97
CA LYS A 196 -0.37 15.50 -23.91
C LYS A 196 -0.53 15.04 -22.46
N ILE A 197 0.47 15.21 -21.59
CA ILE A 197 0.47 14.64 -20.24
C ILE A 197 -0.61 15.25 -19.32
N THR A 198 -1.06 16.48 -19.59
CA THR A 198 -2.20 17.09 -18.89
C THR A 198 -3.57 16.51 -19.25
N LYS A 199 -3.67 15.56 -20.19
CA LYS A 199 -4.93 14.91 -20.60
C LYS A 199 -5.08 13.56 -19.86
N PRO A 200 -6.27 13.21 -19.34
CA PRO A 200 -6.47 12.00 -18.54
C PRO A 200 -6.22 10.69 -19.29
N ILE A 201 -6.27 10.69 -20.63
CA ILE A 201 -6.00 9.51 -21.47
C ILE A 201 -4.51 9.15 -21.60
N THR A 202 -3.60 10.08 -21.24
CA THR A 202 -2.16 9.90 -21.49
C THR A 202 -1.53 9.18 -20.30
N TRP A 203 -0.89 8.03 -20.52
CA TRP A 203 -0.17 7.33 -19.47
C TRP A 203 1.04 8.14 -19.02
N GLY A 204 1.39 8.06 -17.73
CA GLY A 204 2.65 8.55 -17.19
C GLY A 204 3.67 7.43 -17.04
N GLY A 205 4.92 7.78 -16.78
CA GLY A 205 5.97 6.82 -16.44
C GLY A 205 7.13 7.44 -15.67
N ALA A 206 8.35 7.03 -16.02
CA ALA A 206 9.58 7.41 -15.31
C ALA A 206 9.83 8.93 -15.23
N ILE A 207 9.42 9.69 -16.26
CA ILE A 207 9.57 11.15 -16.30
C ILE A 207 8.66 11.80 -15.24
N GLU A 208 7.38 11.39 -15.21
CA GLU A 208 6.39 11.86 -14.25
C GLU A 208 6.81 11.56 -12.81
N LEU A 209 7.27 10.32 -12.55
CA LEU A 209 7.73 9.91 -11.21
C LEU A 209 8.95 10.71 -10.76
N GLY A 210 9.92 10.97 -11.63
CA GLY A 210 11.07 11.82 -11.32
C GLY A 210 10.66 13.26 -10.98
N ILE A 211 9.73 13.85 -11.73
CA ILE A 211 9.22 15.21 -11.47
C ILE A 211 8.42 15.27 -10.16
N LEU A 212 7.56 14.29 -9.91
CA LEU A 212 6.72 14.22 -8.71
C LEU A 212 7.58 13.96 -7.45
N ALA A 213 8.63 13.14 -7.55
CA ALA A 213 9.63 12.97 -6.50
C ALA A 213 10.39 14.28 -6.20
N LYS A 214 10.79 15.04 -7.23
CA LYS A 214 11.42 16.37 -7.10
C LYS A 214 10.47 17.39 -6.48
N HIS A 215 9.17 17.34 -6.79
CA HIS A 215 8.15 18.20 -6.20
C HIS A 215 7.92 17.92 -4.70
N TYR A 216 7.66 16.66 -4.33
CA TYR A 216 7.35 16.25 -2.96
C TYR A 216 8.60 15.98 -2.10
N LYS A 217 9.82 16.18 -2.62
CA LYS A 217 11.10 15.96 -1.94
C LYS A 217 11.21 14.58 -1.26
N THR A 218 10.60 13.59 -1.90
CA THR A 218 10.37 12.24 -1.38
C THR A 218 10.79 11.23 -2.43
N GLU A 219 11.54 10.19 -2.05
CA GLU A 219 11.86 9.09 -2.96
C GLU A 219 10.60 8.30 -3.32
N ILE A 220 10.30 8.13 -4.61
CA ILE A 220 9.26 7.21 -5.05
C ILE A 220 9.93 5.89 -5.44
N ALA A 221 9.71 4.84 -4.64
CA ALA A 221 10.19 3.50 -4.94
C ALA A 221 9.11 2.71 -5.69
N SER A 222 9.26 2.56 -7.01
CA SER A 222 8.37 1.74 -7.82
C SER A 222 8.84 0.30 -7.85
N ILE A 223 8.01 -0.65 -7.42
CA ILE A 223 8.32 -2.08 -7.39
C ILE A 223 7.63 -2.76 -8.55
N ASP A 224 8.43 -3.23 -9.50
CA ASP A 224 8.03 -4.02 -10.66
C ASP A 224 7.55 -5.41 -10.20
N ILE A 225 6.26 -5.72 -10.38
CA ILE A 225 5.65 -6.94 -9.84
C ILE A 225 6.21 -8.20 -10.51
N GLU A 226 6.49 -8.17 -11.81
CA GLU A 226 7.00 -9.34 -12.55
C GLU A 226 8.40 -9.75 -12.08
N THR A 227 9.30 -8.78 -11.87
CA THR A 227 10.72 -9.05 -11.59
C THR A 227 11.06 -8.93 -10.11
N GLY A 228 10.38 -8.06 -9.35
CA GLY A 228 10.78 -7.65 -7.99
C GLY A 228 11.90 -6.60 -7.98
N ARG A 229 12.23 -6.02 -9.16
CA ARG A 229 13.11 -4.85 -9.29
C ARG A 229 12.47 -3.65 -8.60
N VAL A 230 13.29 -2.78 -8.03
CA VAL A 230 12.84 -1.50 -7.45
C VAL A 230 13.50 -0.39 -8.24
N ASP A 231 12.69 0.40 -8.94
CA ASP A 231 13.13 1.59 -9.66
C ASP A 231 12.92 2.80 -8.72
N GLN A 232 14.03 3.39 -8.26
CA GLN A 232 14.04 4.42 -7.22
C GLN A 232 14.16 5.82 -7.82
N PHE A 233 13.05 6.57 -7.81
CA PHE A 233 13.00 7.97 -8.24
C PHE A 233 13.40 8.84 -7.06
N THR A 234 14.71 9.03 -6.91
CA THR A 234 15.32 9.79 -5.80
C THR A 234 15.54 11.24 -6.24
N PRO A 235 14.97 12.25 -5.55
CA PRO A 235 15.27 13.65 -5.84
C PRO A 235 16.68 14.04 -5.37
N GLU A 236 17.21 15.16 -5.88
CA GLU A 236 18.53 15.69 -5.52
C GLU A 236 18.67 15.92 -4.00
N GLY A 237 19.82 15.53 -3.45
CA GLY A 237 20.13 15.59 -2.02
C GLY A 237 19.92 14.26 -1.30
N PHE A 238 19.57 14.32 -0.01
CA PHE A 238 19.25 13.15 0.80
C PHE A 238 17.77 13.25 1.24
N PRO A 239 16.83 12.57 0.57
CA PRO A 239 15.44 12.59 1.00
C PRO A 239 15.28 11.85 2.33
N GLU A 240 14.65 12.51 3.30
CA GLU A 240 14.29 11.88 4.59
C GLU A 240 13.13 10.90 4.44
N ASN A 241 12.37 10.99 3.34
CA ASN A 241 11.10 10.31 3.11
C ASN A 241 11.09 9.48 1.82
N ARG A 242 10.36 8.37 1.84
CA ARG A 242 10.08 7.44 0.75
C ARG A 242 8.59 7.08 0.70
N CYS A 243 8.04 6.84 -0.47
CA CYS A 243 6.77 6.11 -0.65
C CYS A 243 6.96 4.91 -1.59
N ILE A 244 5.97 4.01 -1.64
CA ILE A 244 6.05 2.78 -2.44
C ILE A 244 4.88 2.71 -3.44
N LEU A 245 5.23 2.51 -4.71
CA LEU A 245 4.32 2.13 -5.79
C LEU A 245 4.55 0.66 -6.18
N LEU A 246 3.51 0.04 -6.72
CA LEU A 246 3.52 -1.30 -7.28
C LEU A 246 3.16 -1.19 -8.77
N TYR A 247 4.03 -1.68 -9.66
CA TYR A 247 3.86 -1.58 -11.10
C TYR A 247 3.65 -2.95 -11.73
N SER A 248 2.52 -3.14 -12.41
CA SER A 248 2.13 -4.42 -13.02
C SER A 248 2.70 -4.66 -14.42
N GLY A 249 3.43 -3.71 -15.00
CA GLY A 249 3.78 -3.67 -16.42
C GLY A 249 2.83 -2.80 -17.26
N ILE A 250 1.59 -2.59 -16.81
CA ILE A 250 0.60 -1.69 -17.44
C ILE A 250 -0.11 -0.73 -16.47
N HIS A 251 -0.15 -1.05 -15.17
CA HIS A 251 -0.91 -0.32 -14.15
C HIS A 251 -0.06 -0.02 -12.92
N TYR A 252 -0.36 1.08 -12.22
CA TYR A 252 0.33 1.55 -11.02
C TYR A 252 -0.60 1.66 -9.81
N ASP A 253 -0.33 0.87 -8.78
CA ASP A 253 -1.01 0.92 -7.48
C ASP A 253 -0.08 1.46 -6.38
N ALA A 254 -0.64 1.80 -5.21
CA ALA A 254 0.15 2.19 -4.04
C ALA A 254 0.29 1.04 -3.03
N ALA A 255 1.38 1.04 -2.24
CA ALA A 255 1.52 0.19 -1.06
C ALA A 255 1.61 1.06 0.20
N THR A 256 0.68 0.88 1.14
CA THR A 256 0.52 1.80 2.29
C THR A 256 0.27 1.04 3.60
N LEU A 257 0.85 1.51 4.70
CA LEU A 257 0.89 0.79 5.98
C LEU A 257 -0.34 1.14 6.83
N ALA A 258 -1.06 0.14 7.33
CA ALA A 258 -2.27 0.29 8.13
C ALA A 258 -2.22 -0.55 9.42
N PRO A 259 -2.94 -0.17 10.49
CA PRO A 259 -3.01 -0.96 11.73
C PRO A 259 -3.80 -2.28 11.58
N MET A 260 -4.47 -2.50 10.45
CA MET A 260 -5.21 -3.72 10.09
C MET A 260 -5.37 -3.77 8.57
N LYS A 261 -5.51 -4.96 7.98
CA LYS A 261 -5.67 -5.14 6.52
C LYS A 261 -6.81 -4.32 5.92
N VAL A 262 -7.93 -4.21 6.64
CA VAL A 262 -9.15 -3.51 6.21
C VAL A 262 -9.37 -2.27 7.10
N ALA A 263 -8.43 -1.32 7.00
CA ALA A 263 -8.55 -0.02 7.67
C ALA A 263 -9.22 1.03 6.76
N PRO A 264 -9.91 2.04 7.33
CA PRO A 264 -10.25 3.28 6.65
C PRO A 264 -9.00 3.98 6.07
N SER A 265 -9.13 4.62 4.92
CA SER A 265 -7.97 5.14 4.16
C SER A 265 -7.15 6.16 4.93
N GLU A 266 -7.80 6.97 5.76
CA GLU A 266 -7.20 8.02 6.57
C GLU A 266 -6.39 7.48 7.77
N TRP A 267 -6.38 6.17 8.02
CA TRP A 267 -5.50 5.51 8.99
C TRP A 267 -4.23 4.91 8.35
N HIS A 268 -4.08 5.00 7.03
CA HIS A 268 -2.89 4.50 6.35
C HIS A 268 -1.75 5.54 6.40
N GLN A 269 -0.57 5.10 6.82
CA GLN A 269 0.68 5.80 6.54
C GLN A 269 1.10 5.51 5.08
N THR A 270 1.25 6.57 4.30
CA THR A 270 1.55 6.54 2.86
C THR A 270 3.00 6.89 2.53
N VAL A 271 3.68 7.61 3.45
CA VAL A 271 5.05 8.10 3.34
C VAL A 271 5.83 7.65 4.60
N PHE A 272 7.06 7.18 4.39
CA PHE A 272 7.88 6.47 5.37
C PHE A 272 9.27 7.10 5.44
N PRO A 273 9.96 7.08 6.60
CA PRO A 273 11.37 7.48 6.64
C PRO A 273 12.24 6.62 5.72
N THR A 274 13.19 7.21 4.98
CA THR A 274 14.13 6.45 4.13
C THR A 274 15.01 5.49 4.92
N SER A 275 15.21 5.77 6.22
CA SER A 275 15.88 4.91 7.20
C SER A 275 15.09 3.64 7.57
N ASN A 276 13.78 3.58 7.31
CA ASN A 276 13.03 2.33 7.40
C ASN A 276 13.37 1.46 6.19
N ALA A 277 14.30 0.52 6.39
CA ALA A 277 14.66 -0.47 5.37
C ALA A 277 13.60 -1.58 5.21
N GLU A 278 12.87 -1.89 6.28
CA GLU A 278 11.90 -3.00 6.28
C GLU A 278 10.71 -2.76 5.35
N ILE A 279 10.28 -1.50 5.18
CA ILE A 279 9.16 -1.14 4.31
C ILE A 279 9.42 -1.54 2.84
N LEU A 280 10.67 -1.46 2.37
CA LEU A 280 11.08 -1.95 1.05
C LEU A 280 11.12 -3.49 0.98
N VAL A 281 11.53 -4.16 2.06
CA VAL A 281 11.52 -5.64 2.15
C VAL A 281 10.08 -6.15 2.12
N ALA A 282 9.17 -5.49 2.83
CA ALA A 282 7.75 -5.80 2.80
C ALA A 282 7.09 -5.46 1.47
N GLY A 283 7.47 -4.34 0.83
CA GLY A 283 7.03 -4.00 -0.53
C GLY A 283 7.39 -5.07 -1.56
N LYS A 284 8.62 -5.62 -1.47
CA LYS A 284 9.04 -6.78 -2.27
C LYS A 284 8.22 -8.03 -1.98
N LYS A 285 8.02 -8.39 -0.70
CA LYS A 285 7.13 -9.51 -0.30
C LYS A 285 5.69 -9.32 -0.81
N LEU A 286 5.21 -8.09 -0.90
CA LEU A 286 3.88 -7.79 -1.43
C LEU A 286 3.85 -7.98 -2.95
N ALA A 287 4.87 -7.52 -3.67
CA ALA A 287 5.05 -7.83 -5.08
C ALA A 287 5.17 -9.35 -5.34
N ASP A 288 5.83 -10.12 -4.47
CA ASP A 288 5.89 -11.58 -4.55
C ASP A 288 4.50 -12.24 -4.44
N ILE A 289 3.64 -11.75 -3.54
CA ILE A 289 2.24 -12.23 -3.41
C ILE A 289 1.45 -11.92 -4.69
N LEU A 290 1.57 -10.69 -5.22
CA LEU A 290 0.89 -10.27 -6.45
C LEU A 290 1.39 -11.06 -7.67
N ARG A 291 2.69 -11.33 -7.75
CA ARG A 291 3.34 -12.18 -8.76
C ARG A 291 2.88 -13.63 -8.70
N ALA A 292 2.81 -14.22 -7.50
CA ALA A 292 2.26 -15.56 -7.31
C ALA A 292 0.78 -15.66 -7.74
N LYS A 293 0.03 -14.56 -7.59
CA LYS A 293 -1.36 -14.40 -8.10
C LYS A 293 -1.44 -13.99 -9.58
N ARG A 294 -0.32 -13.87 -10.30
CA ARG A 294 -0.22 -13.41 -11.70
C ARG A 294 -0.87 -12.05 -11.97
N LYS A 295 -0.83 -11.13 -10.99
CA LYS A 295 -1.30 -9.74 -11.15
C LYS A 295 -0.25 -8.86 -11.85
N TYR A 296 0.20 -9.27 -13.04
CA TYR A 296 1.14 -8.52 -13.89
C TYR A 296 0.96 -8.89 -15.37
N THR A 297 1.36 -7.98 -16.26
CA THR A 297 1.25 -8.11 -17.73
C THR A 297 2.59 -7.76 -18.38
N ASN A 298 3.27 -8.76 -18.94
CA ASN A 298 4.54 -8.55 -19.63
C ASN A 298 4.32 -8.05 -21.07
N THR A 299 4.43 -6.73 -21.26
CA THR A 299 4.28 -6.06 -22.56
C THR A 299 5.36 -6.42 -23.58
N SER A 300 6.45 -7.09 -23.18
CA SER A 300 7.47 -7.58 -24.12
C SER A 300 7.18 -8.98 -24.66
N THR A 301 6.35 -9.80 -24.00
CA THR A 301 6.17 -11.22 -24.36
C THR A 301 4.73 -11.66 -24.61
N PHE A 302 3.73 -10.85 -24.26
CA PHE A 302 2.32 -11.19 -24.45
C PHE A 302 1.96 -11.48 -25.92
N ASP A 303 1.08 -12.46 -26.13
CA ASP A 303 0.58 -12.84 -27.46
C ASP A 303 -0.64 -11.98 -27.80
N LEU A 304 -0.45 -11.07 -28.75
CA LEU A 304 -1.50 -10.21 -29.29
C LEU A 304 -2.01 -10.75 -30.62
N LYS A 305 -3.24 -10.38 -30.96
CA LYS A 305 -3.86 -10.59 -32.26
C LYS A 305 -4.27 -9.26 -32.87
N CYS A 306 -3.83 -8.96 -34.08
CA CYS A 306 -4.35 -7.83 -34.84
C CYS A 306 -5.82 -8.08 -35.18
N GLU A 307 -6.73 -7.21 -34.72
CA GLU A 307 -8.17 -7.35 -34.96
C GLU A 307 -8.55 -7.13 -36.43
N GLN A 308 -7.69 -6.43 -37.19
CA GLN A 308 -7.98 -5.98 -38.55
C GLN A 308 -7.65 -7.05 -39.62
N CYS A 309 -6.67 -7.90 -39.36
CA CYS A 309 -6.22 -8.96 -40.30
C CYS A 309 -6.05 -10.35 -39.66
N GLY A 310 -6.26 -10.49 -38.35
CA GLY A 310 -6.19 -11.77 -37.63
C GLY A 310 -4.77 -12.27 -37.31
N THR A 311 -3.72 -11.59 -37.76
CA THR A 311 -2.32 -11.96 -37.51
C THR A 311 -1.97 -11.93 -36.03
N GLY A 312 -1.40 -13.02 -35.51
CA GLY A 312 -0.80 -13.05 -34.17
C GLY A 312 0.57 -12.37 -34.17
N VAL A 313 0.83 -11.52 -33.17
CA VAL A 313 2.08 -10.76 -32.99
C VAL A 313 2.56 -10.86 -31.54
N LYS A 314 3.87 -10.97 -31.32
CA LYS A 314 4.46 -11.12 -29.97
C LYS A 314 4.95 -9.76 -29.43
N GLY A 315 4.39 -9.36 -28.29
CA GLY A 315 4.79 -8.17 -27.55
C GLY A 315 4.49 -6.85 -28.26
N GLU A 316 4.68 -5.75 -27.53
CA GLU A 316 4.48 -4.40 -28.03
C GLU A 316 5.35 -4.12 -29.27
N LYS A 317 6.60 -4.60 -29.28
CA LYS A 317 7.50 -4.46 -30.44
C LYS A 317 6.97 -5.17 -31.69
N GLY A 318 6.33 -6.33 -31.54
CA GLY A 318 5.67 -7.03 -32.64
C GLY A 318 4.45 -6.27 -33.17
N ALA A 319 3.63 -5.72 -32.26
CA ALA A 319 2.49 -4.88 -32.63
C ALA A 319 2.92 -3.56 -33.30
N GLN A 320 3.95 -2.88 -32.79
CA GLN A 320 4.52 -1.66 -33.39
C GLN A 320 5.09 -1.93 -34.79
N ALA A 321 5.82 -3.03 -34.98
CA ALA A 321 6.34 -3.42 -36.30
C ALA A 321 5.21 -3.70 -37.28
N HIS A 322 4.23 -4.53 -36.89
CA HIS A 322 3.04 -4.83 -37.68
C HIS A 322 2.25 -3.57 -38.04
N ALA A 323 2.04 -2.65 -37.08
CA ALA A 323 1.36 -1.38 -37.31
C ALA A 323 2.11 -0.48 -38.29
N LYS A 324 3.44 -0.46 -38.24
CA LYS A 324 4.29 0.30 -39.18
C LYS A 324 4.27 -0.29 -40.60
N GLU A 325 4.19 -1.61 -40.73
CA GLU A 325 4.19 -2.30 -42.02
C GLU A 325 2.81 -2.32 -42.70
N THR A 326 1.72 -2.35 -41.92
CA THR A 326 0.36 -2.56 -42.43
C THR A 326 -0.60 -1.38 -42.22
N GLY A 327 -0.26 -0.43 -41.35
CA GLY A 327 -1.18 0.62 -40.88
C GLY A 327 -2.23 0.16 -39.86
N HIS A 328 -2.27 -1.13 -39.49
CA HIS A 328 -3.23 -1.65 -38.53
C HIS A 328 -2.89 -1.23 -37.09
N THR A 329 -3.85 -0.63 -36.39
CA THR A 329 -3.67 -0.06 -35.03
C THR A 329 -4.53 -0.73 -33.95
N LYS A 330 -5.29 -1.77 -34.28
CA LYS A 330 -6.13 -2.50 -33.33
C LYS A 330 -5.53 -3.88 -33.03
N PHE A 331 -5.22 -4.10 -31.76
CA PHE A 331 -4.71 -5.36 -31.25
C PHE A 331 -5.45 -5.71 -29.95
N GLY A 332 -5.79 -6.98 -29.78
CA GLY A 332 -6.33 -7.55 -28.53
C GLY A 332 -5.53 -8.77 -28.11
N GLU A 333 -5.61 -9.17 -26.84
CA GLU A 333 -5.01 -10.40 -26.34
C GLU A 333 -5.80 -11.65 -26.82
N TYR A 334 -5.18 -12.84 -26.70
CA TYR A 334 -5.73 -14.12 -27.15
C TYR A 334 -6.65 -14.84 -26.14
#